data_AF-A0AAN6T929-F1
#
_entry.id   AF-A0AAN6T929-F1
#
_cell.length_a   1.000
_cell.length_b   1.000
_cell.length_c   1.000
_cell.angle_alpha   90.00
_cell.angle_beta   90.00
_cell.angle_gamma   90.00
#
_symmetry.space_group_name_H-M   'P 1'
#
loop_
_entity.id
_entity.type
_entity.pdbx_description
1 polymer ?
#
loop_
_entity_poly.entity_id
_entity_poly.type
_entity_poly.pdbx_seq_one_letter_code
_entity_poly.pdbx_strand_id
1 'polypeptide(L)'
;MAMRTLFLGSAGFLLNNFVFAPTSTSTRRLHPFGQGGPWSEEDADLTSAVVISLSASSKTGRSFAWELARDRDVAVHGPLALLQLTSVPGCVPQHPKASLPIMAARYDELERGMDWVASFRPSRVVIVDFGAAESVSESLAAAANKMDVAVSVIGVGSEAKVYSESELLGRVERSKRLGKVQLNTGALLDRALEVEAPGKFMSKMDDAWRRCYEEGGFGDIELTFYRGVKGPRGIEGAWTDLCSQRVGPNVGIVVQLSGDE
;
A
#
# COMPACT_ATOMS: atom_id res chain seq x y z
N MET A 1 22.96 -10.11 10.77
CA MET A 1 21.71 -9.38 10.51
C MET A 1 21.05 -10.00 9.29
N ALA A 2 19.85 -10.57 9.41
CA ALA A 2 19.22 -11.30 8.30
C ALA A 2 18.45 -10.33 7.40
N MET A 3 18.95 -10.06 6.20
CA MET A 3 18.25 -9.21 5.23
C MET A 3 17.11 -10.03 4.60
N ARG A 4 15.86 -9.59 4.76
CA ARG A 4 14.70 -10.23 4.10
C ARG A 4 14.43 -9.46 2.81
N THR A 5 14.72 -10.02 1.64
CA THR A 5 14.79 -9.22 0.39
C THR A 5 13.49 -9.18 -0.41
N LEU A 6 12.50 -10.01 -0.06
CA LEU A 6 11.16 -9.97 -0.66
C LEU A 6 10.13 -9.57 0.38
N PHE A 7 10.04 -8.27 0.66
CA PHE A 7 9.06 -7.74 1.61
C PHE A 7 7.67 -7.69 0.97
N LEU A 8 6.82 -8.66 1.31
CA LEU A 8 5.39 -8.37 1.41
C LEU A 8 5.25 -7.21 2.40
N GLY A 9 4.77 -6.05 1.93
CA GLY A 9 4.35 -4.96 2.80
C GLY A 9 5.30 -3.77 2.97
N SER A 10 6.51 -3.76 2.40
CA SER A 10 7.42 -2.61 2.51
C SER A 10 6.82 -1.31 2.01
N ALA A 11 6.07 -1.37 0.90
CA ALA A 11 5.35 -0.20 0.39
C ALA A 11 4.26 0.29 1.36
N GLY A 12 3.55 -0.61 2.06
CA GLY A 12 2.58 -0.23 3.09
C GLY A 12 3.25 0.51 4.24
N PHE A 13 4.35 -0.05 4.75
CA PHE A 13 5.16 0.57 5.80
C PHE A 13 5.69 1.95 5.39
N LEU A 14 6.26 2.07 4.19
CA LEU A 14 6.79 3.33 3.67
C LEU A 14 5.70 4.38 3.45
N LEU A 15 4.53 3.97 2.94
CA LEU A 15 3.37 4.86 2.81
C LEU A 15 2.95 5.41 4.17
N ASN A 16 2.84 4.55 5.18
CA ASN A 16 2.41 4.95 6.52
C ASN A 16 3.47 5.83 7.23
N ASN A 17 4.73 5.42 7.21
CA ASN A 17 5.76 6.03 8.05
C ASN A 17 6.49 7.22 7.40
N PHE A 18 6.40 7.38 6.07
CA PHE A 18 7.14 8.40 5.33
C PHE A 18 6.27 9.24 4.39
N VAL A 19 5.39 8.63 3.60
CA VAL A 19 4.51 9.42 2.71
C VAL A 19 3.45 10.15 3.52
N PHE A 20 2.77 9.44 4.41
CA PHE A 20 1.74 9.99 5.31
C PHE A 20 2.28 10.20 6.72
N ALA A 21 3.57 10.55 6.82
CA ALA A 21 4.22 10.80 8.10
C ALA A 21 3.50 11.94 8.84
N PRO A 22 3.24 11.81 10.15
CA PRO A 22 2.64 12.89 10.94
C PRO A 22 3.37 14.22 10.79
N THR A 23 2.62 15.31 10.80
CA THR A 23 3.11 16.70 10.75
C THR A 23 4.27 16.97 11.70
N SER A 24 4.24 16.38 12.89
CA SER A 24 5.28 16.52 13.92
C SER A 24 6.65 15.94 13.51
N THR A 25 6.73 15.23 12.38
CA THR A 25 7.95 14.57 11.88
C THR A 25 8.33 15.04 10.48
N SER A 26 8.64 16.34 10.35
CA SER A 26 8.91 16.99 9.05
C SER A 26 9.98 16.32 8.19
N THR A 27 11.02 15.73 8.79
CA THR A 27 12.11 15.04 8.07
C THR A 27 11.70 13.70 7.46
N ARG A 28 10.56 13.14 7.86
CA ARG A 28 10.04 11.88 7.32
C ARG A 28 9.06 12.06 6.18
N ARG A 29 8.57 13.28 5.91
CA ARG A 29 7.62 13.56 4.82
C ARG A 29 8.32 13.43 3.47
N LEU A 30 8.16 12.27 2.84
CA LEU A 30 8.83 11.94 1.59
C LEU A 30 7.81 11.85 0.44
N HIS A 31 8.17 12.43 -0.69
CA HIS A 31 7.37 12.33 -1.92
C HIS A 31 7.24 10.85 -2.35
N PRO A 32 6.04 10.36 -2.74
CA PRO A 32 5.83 8.93 -3.04
C PRO A 32 6.76 8.36 -4.11
N PHE A 33 7.18 9.19 -5.06
CA PHE A 33 8.10 8.78 -6.12
C PHE A 33 9.58 8.66 -5.66
N GLY A 34 9.89 8.99 -4.40
CA GLY A 34 11.26 9.04 -3.84
C GLY A 34 12.07 10.26 -4.30
N GLN A 35 11.57 11.00 -5.28
CA GLN A 35 12.13 12.25 -5.77
C GLN A 35 10.98 13.10 -6.33
N GLY A 36 11.19 14.41 -6.43
CA GLY A 36 10.16 15.34 -6.89
C GLY A 36 10.18 16.65 -6.13
N GLY A 37 9.13 17.46 -6.32
CA GLY A 37 8.88 18.65 -5.52
C GLY A 37 8.59 18.29 -4.04
N PRO A 38 8.46 19.30 -3.17
CA PRO A 38 8.16 19.07 -1.77
C PRO A 38 6.84 18.29 -1.64
N TRP A 39 6.84 17.24 -0.82
CA TRP A 39 5.62 16.60 -0.35
C TRP A 39 5.14 17.37 0.86
N SER A 40 4.08 18.16 0.67
CA SER A 40 3.65 19.14 1.65
C SER A 40 3.09 18.49 2.90
N GLU A 41 2.85 19.32 3.92
CA GLU A 41 2.18 18.86 5.13
C GLU A 41 0.75 18.40 4.80
N GLU A 42 0.07 19.17 3.96
CA GLU A 42 -1.28 18.91 3.49
C GLU A 42 -1.37 17.60 2.68
N ASP A 43 -0.34 17.29 1.88
CA ASP A 43 -0.28 16.03 1.14
C ASP A 43 -0.16 14.81 2.07
N ALA A 44 0.66 14.94 3.12
CA ALA A 44 0.97 13.88 4.09
C ALA A 44 -0.12 13.69 5.17
N ASP A 45 -0.86 14.76 5.51
CA ASP A 45 -1.81 14.75 6.62
C ASP A 45 -3.10 13.99 6.29
N LEU A 46 -3.40 12.94 7.07
CA LEU A 46 -4.60 12.13 6.91
C LEU A 46 -5.74 12.55 7.84
N THR A 47 -5.54 13.46 8.81
CA THR A 47 -6.48 13.72 9.92
C THR A 47 -7.90 14.11 9.50
N SER A 48 -8.05 14.73 8.34
CA SER A 48 -9.34 15.15 7.78
C SER A 48 -9.71 14.39 6.49
N ALA A 49 -8.99 13.30 6.20
CA ALA A 49 -9.13 12.52 4.99
C ALA A 49 -9.88 11.20 5.23
N VAL A 50 -10.60 10.74 4.20
CA VAL A 50 -10.95 9.32 4.05
C VAL A 50 -10.00 8.69 3.06
N VAL A 51 -9.40 7.56 3.44
CA VAL A 51 -8.49 6.80 2.58
C VAL A 51 -9.29 5.72 1.85
N ILE A 52 -9.05 5.56 0.55
CA ILE A 52 -9.64 4.51 -0.28
C ILE A 52 -8.53 3.64 -0.84
N SER A 53 -8.50 2.37 -0.47
CA SER A 53 -7.57 1.37 -0.98
C SER A 53 -8.23 0.60 -2.13
N LEU A 54 -7.74 0.76 -3.36
CA LEU A 54 -8.13 -0.06 -4.51
C LEU A 54 -7.25 -1.31 -4.62
N SER A 55 -7.80 -2.41 -5.13
CA SER A 55 -7.13 -3.72 -5.11
C SER A 55 -6.74 -4.12 -3.68
N ALA A 56 -7.67 -3.87 -2.74
CA ALA A 56 -7.42 -3.99 -1.31
C ALA A 56 -7.07 -5.42 -0.84
N SER A 57 -7.45 -6.45 -1.61
CA SER A 57 -7.11 -7.84 -1.31
C SER A 57 -5.68 -8.23 -1.74
N SER A 58 -4.95 -7.34 -2.41
CA SER A 58 -3.54 -7.56 -2.75
C SER A 58 -2.65 -7.63 -1.51
N LYS A 59 -1.49 -8.28 -1.65
CA LYS A 59 -0.45 -8.36 -0.60
C LYS A 59 -0.11 -6.98 -0.01
N THR A 60 0.07 -5.99 -0.90
CA THR A 60 0.43 -4.63 -0.50
C THR A 60 -0.76 -3.88 0.09
N GLY A 61 -1.96 -4.02 -0.47
CA GLY A 61 -3.17 -3.38 0.04
C GLY A 61 -3.53 -3.83 1.45
N ARG A 62 -3.42 -5.14 1.73
CA ARG A 62 -3.63 -5.69 3.08
C ARG A 62 -2.60 -5.17 4.08
N SER A 63 -1.33 -5.14 3.70
CA SER A 63 -0.28 -4.59 4.56
C SER A 63 -0.52 -3.11 4.86
N PHE A 64 -0.90 -2.30 3.86
CA PHE A 64 -1.18 -0.89 4.07
C PHE A 64 -2.41 -0.66 4.96
N ALA A 65 -3.46 -1.46 4.80
CA ALA A 65 -4.62 -1.42 5.68
C ALA A 65 -4.23 -1.74 7.14
N TRP A 66 -3.40 -2.76 7.35
CA TRP A 66 -2.88 -3.09 8.68
C TRP A 66 -2.05 -1.94 9.26
N GLU A 67 -1.16 -1.34 8.47
CA GLU A 67 -0.35 -0.20 8.91
C GLU A 67 -1.21 0.98 9.41
N LEU A 68 -2.23 1.36 8.65
CA LEU A 68 -3.16 2.43 9.06
C LEU A 68 -3.99 2.06 10.29
N ALA A 69 -4.40 0.80 10.40
CA ALA A 69 -5.32 0.35 11.46
C ALA A 69 -4.61 0.00 12.77
N ARG A 70 -3.33 -0.41 12.71
CA ARG A 70 -2.61 -1.09 13.81
C ARG A 70 -1.22 -0.52 14.11
N ASP A 71 -0.62 0.20 13.16
CA ASP A 71 0.71 0.81 13.30
C ASP A 71 0.70 2.33 13.08
N ARG A 72 -0.43 2.94 13.44
CA ARG A 72 -0.63 4.39 13.47
C ARG A 72 -1.43 4.78 14.70
N ASP A 73 -1.11 5.92 15.29
CA ASP A 73 -2.00 6.56 16.26
C ASP A 73 -3.19 7.18 15.51
N VAL A 74 -4.25 6.38 15.38
CA VAL A 74 -5.45 6.76 14.62
C VAL A 74 -6.15 7.96 15.24
N ALA A 75 -6.10 8.12 16.57
CA ALA A 75 -6.81 9.19 17.27
C ALA A 75 -6.22 10.57 16.99
N VAL A 76 -4.91 10.64 16.73
CA VAL A 76 -4.18 11.91 16.56
C VAL A 76 -3.79 12.16 15.10
N HIS A 77 -3.42 11.12 14.35
CA HIS A 77 -2.82 11.23 13.02
C HIS A 77 -3.48 10.30 11.98
N GLY A 78 -4.57 9.64 12.36
CA GLY A 78 -5.30 8.69 11.52
C GLY A 78 -6.21 9.36 10.50
N PRO A 79 -6.57 8.64 9.42
CA PRO A 79 -7.70 9.04 8.61
C PRO A 79 -9.02 8.91 9.37
N LEU A 80 -10.04 9.61 8.89
CA LEU A 80 -11.41 9.53 9.40
C LEU A 80 -11.99 8.13 9.21
N ALA A 81 -11.65 7.49 8.09
CA ALA A 81 -12.08 6.15 7.73
C ALA A 81 -11.19 5.55 6.63
N LEU A 82 -11.27 4.22 6.47
CA LEU A 82 -10.63 3.48 5.38
C LEU A 82 -11.68 2.65 4.61
N LEU A 83 -11.87 2.97 3.34
CA LEU A 83 -12.66 2.17 2.40
C LEU A 83 -11.73 1.22 1.64
N GLN A 84 -12.01 -0.08 1.69
CA GLN A 84 -11.26 -1.13 1.01
C GLN A 84 -12.08 -1.70 -0.15
N LEU A 85 -11.78 -1.26 -1.37
CA LEU A 85 -12.44 -1.71 -2.59
C LEU A 85 -11.65 -2.84 -3.25
N THR A 86 -12.34 -3.95 -3.52
CA THR A 86 -11.75 -5.13 -4.17
C THR A 86 -12.82 -5.98 -4.84
N SER A 87 -12.46 -6.89 -5.75
CA SER A 87 -13.40 -7.89 -6.29
C SER A 87 -13.78 -8.98 -5.27
N VAL A 88 -13.02 -9.13 -4.18
CA VAL A 88 -13.16 -10.21 -3.19
C VAL A 88 -13.08 -9.67 -1.75
N PRO A 89 -14.06 -8.87 -1.28
CA PRO A 89 -13.99 -8.22 0.03
C PRO A 89 -13.92 -9.20 1.20
N GLY A 90 -14.45 -10.42 1.06
CA GLY A 90 -14.37 -11.46 2.09
C GLY A 90 -12.95 -11.96 2.38
N CYS A 91 -11.99 -11.73 1.48
CA CYS A 91 -10.58 -12.08 1.67
C CYS A 91 -9.80 -10.97 2.41
N VAL A 92 -10.38 -9.79 2.61
CA VAL A 92 -9.70 -8.69 3.31
C VAL A 92 -9.74 -8.93 4.82
N PRO A 93 -8.59 -8.90 5.52
CA PRO A 93 -8.54 -9.08 6.97
C PRO A 93 -9.39 -8.04 7.69
N GLN A 94 -10.11 -8.47 8.72
CA GLN A 94 -10.77 -7.55 9.64
C GLN A 94 -9.81 -7.17 10.75
N HIS A 95 -9.87 -5.91 11.19
CA HIS A 95 -9.05 -5.40 12.29
C HIS A 95 -9.96 -5.01 13.47
N PRO A 96 -10.58 -5.97 14.19
CA PRO A 96 -11.60 -5.69 15.20
C PRO A 96 -11.09 -4.89 16.42
N LYS A 97 -9.78 -4.81 16.61
CA LYS A 97 -9.12 -4.00 17.65
C LYS A 97 -8.71 -2.61 17.17
N ALA A 98 -8.96 -2.27 15.90
CA ALA A 98 -8.66 -0.95 15.37
C ALA A 98 -9.76 0.04 15.77
N SER A 99 -9.36 1.24 16.17
CA SER A 99 -10.28 2.37 16.35
C SER A 99 -10.69 3.02 15.03
N LEU A 100 -9.96 2.73 13.95
CA LEU A 100 -10.24 3.24 12.61
C LEU A 100 -11.52 2.58 12.05
N PRO A 101 -12.53 3.36 11.63
CA PRO A 101 -13.66 2.83 10.87
C PRO A 101 -13.19 2.27 9.53
N ILE A 102 -13.48 0.99 9.28
CA ILE A 102 -13.07 0.29 8.05
C ILE A 102 -14.30 -0.36 7.42
N MET A 103 -14.46 -0.16 6.10
CA MET A 103 -15.45 -0.86 5.29
C MET A 103 -14.74 -1.57 4.14
N ALA A 104 -15.07 -2.86 3.92
CA ALA A 104 -14.71 -3.56 2.70
C ALA A 104 -15.95 -3.65 1.79
N ALA A 105 -15.77 -3.33 0.51
CA ALA A 105 -16.84 -3.36 -0.48
C ALA A 105 -16.33 -3.85 -1.84
N ARG A 106 -17.27 -4.35 -2.65
CA ARG A 106 -16.98 -4.74 -4.03
C ARG A 106 -16.85 -3.51 -4.94
N TYR A 107 -16.18 -3.67 -6.07
CA TYR A 107 -16.13 -2.61 -7.10
C TYR A 107 -17.52 -2.25 -7.66
N ASP A 108 -18.43 -3.22 -7.74
CA ASP A 108 -19.82 -3.01 -8.17
C ASP A 108 -20.70 -2.36 -7.08
N GLU A 109 -20.18 -2.20 -5.85
CA GLU A 109 -20.80 -1.48 -4.74
C GLU A 109 -20.22 -0.07 -4.54
N LEU A 110 -19.61 0.52 -5.58
CA LEU A 110 -18.93 1.82 -5.49
C LEU A 110 -19.85 2.92 -4.95
N GLU A 111 -21.11 2.98 -5.38
CA GLU A 111 -22.07 3.99 -4.90
C GLU A 111 -22.26 3.90 -3.37
N ARG A 112 -22.55 2.71 -2.86
CA ARG A 112 -22.65 2.43 -1.41
C ARG A 112 -21.36 2.80 -0.67
N GLY A 113 -20.20 2.48 -1.24
CA GLY A 113 -18.90 2.83 -0.68
C GLY A 113 -18.72 4.34 -0.57
N MET A 114 -19.09 5.08 -1.61
CA MET A 114 -18.96 6.54 -1.66
C MET A 114 -19.98 7.24 -0.75
N ASP A 115 -21.19 6.72 -0.60
CA ASP A 115 -22.16 7.21 0.40
C ASP A 115 -21.61 7.05 1.82
N TRP A 116 -20.97 5.91 2.11
CA TRP A 116 -20.30 5.69 3.38
C TRP A 116 -19.14 6.67 3.58
N VAL A 117 -18.30 6.90 2.57
CA VAL A 117 -17.22 7.91 2.60
C VAL A 117 -17.78 9.30 2.90
N ALA A 118 -18.87 9.70 2.23
CA ALA A 118 -19.51 11.00 2.40
C ALA A 118 -20.06 11.21 3.83
N SER A 119 -20.47 10.14 4.51
CA SER A 119 -20.97 10.22 5.89
C SER A 119 -19.94 10.74 6.90
N PHE A 120 -18.65 10.60 6.60
CA PHE A 120 -17.55 11.13 7.43
C PHE A 120 -17.24 12.61 7.18
N ARG A 121 -17.85 13.22 6.15
CA ARG A 121 -17.62 14.63 5.76
C ARG A 121 -16.13 14.98 5.62
N PRO A 122 -15.34 14.21 4.84
CA PRO A 122 -13.93 14.50 4.67
C PRO A 122 -13.71 15.87 4.00
N SER A 123 -12.58 16.51 4.30
CA SER A 123 -12.07 17.61 3.48
C SER A 123 -11.27 17.10 2.28
N ARG A 124 -10.80 15.84 2.35
CA ARG A 124 -9.93 15.20 1.36
C ARG A 124 -10.24 13.71 1.20
N VAL A 125 -10.14 13.22 -0.03
CA VAL A 125 -10.14 11.78 -0.35
C VAL A 125 -8.77 11.39 -0.88
N VAL A 126 -8.17 10.38 -0.26
CA VAL A 126 -6.87 9.84 -0.66
C VAL A 126 -7.05 8.44 -1.23
N ILE A 127 -6.86 8.29 -2.55
CA ILE A 127 -6.95 7.02 -3.24
C ILE A 127 -5.56 6.40 -3.33
N VAL A 128 -5.38 5.19 -2.81
CA VAL A 128 -4.16 4.39 -2.96
C VAL A 128 -4.48 3.16 -3.80
N ASP A 129 -3.90 3.10 -4.99
CA ASP A 129 -4.22 2.12 -6.02
C ASP A 129 -3.14 1.04 -6.13
N PHE A 130 -3.42 -0.14 -5.57
CA PHE A 130 -2.51 -1.30 -5.56
C PHE A 130 -2.62 -2.16 -6.83
N GLY A 131 -2.96 -1.55 -7.97
CA GLY A 131 -3.04 -2.22 -9.27
C GLY A 131 -4.44 -2.75 -9.58
N ALA A 132 -5.47 -1.96 -9.26
CA ALA A 132 -6.81 -2.23 -9.78
C ALA A 132 -6.85 -2.06 -11.31
N ALA A 133 -7.89 -2.64 -11.94
CA ALA A 133 -8.16 -2.41 -13.34
C ALA A 133 -8.40 -0.91 -13.60
N GLU A 134 -7.94 -0.41 -14.73
CA GLU A 134 -7.95 1.04 -15.01
C GLU A 134 -9.35 1.65 -14.97
N SER A 135 -10.36 0.92 -15.47
CA SER A 135 -11.77 1.35 -15.44
C SER A 135 -12.30 1.56 -14.03
N VAL A 136 -11.81 0.79 -13.05
CA VAL A 136 -12.17 0.94 -11.63
C VAL A 136 -11.57 2.22 -11.08
N SER A 137 -10.29 2.48 -11.33
CA SER A 137 -9.61 3.69 -10.85
C SER A 137 -10.24 4.96 -11.44
N GLU A 138 -10.63 4.94 -12.71
CA GLU A 138 -11.35 6.06 -13.36
C GLU A 138 -12.75 6.27 -12.77
N SER A 139 -13.51 5.19 -12.58
CA SER A 139 -14.86 5.27 -12.01
C SER A 139 -14.84 5.83 -10.58
N LEU A 140 -13.88 5.38 -9.76
CA LEU A 140 -13.70 5.90 -8.41
C LEU A 140 -13.29 7.38 -8.42
N ALA A 141 -12.31 7.77 -9.24
CA ALA A 141 -11.89 9.17 -9.32
C ALA A 141 -13.04 10.08 -9.78
N ALA A 142 -13.84 9.63 -10.75
CA ALA A 142 -15.03 10.36 -11.19
C ALA A 142 -16.09 10.47 -10.07
N ALA A 143 -16.25 9.45 -9.24
CA ALA A 143 -17.15 9.50 -8.09
C ALA A 143 -16.63 10.44 -6.99
N ALA A 144 -15.34 10.37 -6.65
CA ALA A 144 -14.71 11.23 -5.65
C ALA A 144 -14.75 12.71 -6.05
N ASN A 145 -14.55 13.02 -7.33
CA ASN A 145 -14.61 14.39 -7.85
C ASN A 145 -16.01 15.03 -7.74
N LYS A 146 -17.08 14.26 -7.50
CA LYS A 146 -18.43 14.79 -7.25
C LYS A 146 -18.63 15.30 -5.82
N MET A 147 -17.71 15.01 -4.91
CA MET A 147 -17.87 15.29 -3.47
C MET A 147 -17.48 16.71 -3.06
N ASP A 148 -17.02 17.56 -3.98
CA ASP A 148 -16.50 18.92 -3.69
C ASP A 148 -15.41 18.92 -2.58
N VAL A 149 -14.48 17.95 -2.66
CA VAL A 149 -13.35 17.76 -1.74
C VAL A 149 -12.05 17.64 -2.53
N ALA A 150 -10.92 17.85 -1.87
CA ALA A 150 -9.62 17.58 -2.49
C ALA A 150 -9.47 16.07 -2.76
N VAL A 151 -8.95 15.69 -3.93
CA VAL A 151 -8.71 14.29 -4.28
C VAL A 151 -7.23 14.10 -4.63
N SER A 152 -6.58 13.15 -3.96
CA SER A 152 -5.19 12.75 -4.23
C SER A 152 -5.15 11.28 -4.63
N VAL A 153 -4.40 10.94 -5.68
CA VAL A 153 -4.28 9.55 -6.15
C VAL A 153 -2.82 9.10 -6.12
N ILE A 154 -2.52 8.04 -5.37
CA ILE A 154 -1.21 7.40 -5.33
C ILE A 154 -1.29 6.03 -6.00
N GLY A 155 -0.48 5.80 -7.03
CA GLY A 155 -0.36 4.50 -7.69
C GLY A 155 0.72 3.64 -7.06
N VAL A 156 0.39 2.40 -6.71
CA VAL A 156 1.34 1.40 -6.21
C VAL A 156 1.35 0.21 -7.17
N GLY A 157 2.35 0.20 -8.05
CA GLY A 157 2.38 -0.72 -9.19
C GLY A 157 1.30 -0.41 -10.23
N SER A 158 0.83 -1.44 -10.91
CA SER A 158 -0.21 -1.37 -11.94
C SER A 158 -0.96 -2.70 -12.04
N GLU A 159 -2.07 -2.72 -12.79
CA GLU A 159 -2.79 -3.97 -13.10
C GLU A 159 -1.82 -5.03 -13.64
N ALA A 160 -1.93 -6.24 -13.11
CA ALA A 160 -1.07 -7.37 -13.46
C ALA A 160 -1.53 -8.02 -14.78
N LYS A 161 -1.22 -7.38 -15.91
CA LYS A 161 -1.49 -7.88 -17.26
C LYS A 161 -0.34 -7.59 -18.22
N VAL A 162 -0.36 -8.24 -19.38
CA VAL A 162 0.48 -7.88 -20.51
C VAL A 162 -0.12 -6.64 -21.17
N TYR A 163 0.71 -5.64 -21.41
CA TYR A 163 0.30 -4.38 -22.03
C TYR A 163 0.75 -4.32 -23.48
N SER A 164 -0.14 -3.85 -24.35
CA SER A 164 0.24 -3.32 -25.66
C SER A 164 0.82 -1.90 -25.54
N GLU A 165 1.51 -1.43 -26.58
CA GLU A 165 2.09 -0.09 -26.62
C GLU A 165 1.03 1.02 -26.45
N SER A 166 -0.13 0.87 -27.11
CA SER A 166 -1.24 1.82 -26.99
C SER A 166 -1.85 1.85 -25.59
N GLU A 167 -1.90 0.70 -24.90
CA GLU A 167 -2.33 0.65 -23.50
C GLU A 167 -1.35 1.37 -22.58
N LEU A 168 -0.04 1.24 -22.81
CA LEU A 168 0.99 1.96 -22.04
C LEU A 168 0.90 3.48 -22.23
N LEU A 169 0.72 3.94 -23.48
CA LEU A 169 0.53 5.37 -23.77
C LEU A 169 -0.73 5.91 -23.11
N GLY A 170 -1.86 5.21 -23.26
CA GLY A 170 -3.11 5.58 -22.61
C GLY A 170 -2.97 5.64 -21.08
N ARG A 171 -2.15 4.77 -20.48
CA ARG A 171 -1.91 4.77 -19.03
C ARG A 171 -1.18 6.03 -18.58
N VAL A 172 -0.20 6.49 -19.34
CA VAL A 172 0.51 7.75 -19.07
C VAL A 172 -0.45 8.93 -19.13
N GLU A 173 -1.29 9.01 -20.16
CA GLU A 173 -2.29 10.07 -20.32
C GLU A 173 -3.32 10.07 -19.18
N ARG A 174 -3.86 8.90 -18.84
CA ARG A 174 -4.78 8.73 -17.70
C ARG A 174 -4.14 9.17 -16.39
N SER A 175 -2.89 8.77 -16.15
CA SER A 175 -2.18 9.12 -14.91
C SER A 175 -2.00 10.63 -14.79
N LYS A 176 -1.66 11.32 -15.89
CA LYS A 176 -1.60 12.79 -15.93
C LYS A 176 -2.96 13.43 -15.66
N ARG A 177 -4.01 12.93 -16.32
CA ARG A 177 -5.38 13.46 -16.16
C ARG A 177 -5.90 13.33 -14.73
N LEU A 178 -5.58 12.25 -14.04
CA LEU A 178 -5.98 12.00 -12.66
C LEU A 178 -5.05 12.64 -11.63
N GLY A 179 -3.98 13.34 -12.05
CA GLY A 179 -2.96 13.83 -11.12
C GLY A 179 -2.31 12.70 -10.30
N LYS A 180 -2.25 11.49 -10.87
CA LYS A 180 -1.80 10.28 -10.17
C LYS A 180 -0.29 10.35 -9.92
N VAL A 181 0.09 10.31 -8.64
CA VAL A 181 1.49 10.23 -8.22
C VAL A 181 1.89 8.77 -8.11
N GLN A 182 2.87 8.34 -8.90
CA GLN A 182 3.36 6.96 -8.82
C GLN A 182 4.27 6.79 -7.59
N LEU A 183 4.01 5.76 -6.78
CA LEU A 183 4.93 5.29 -5.76
C LEU A 183 6.11 4.56 -6.43
N ASN A 184 7.31 4.94 -6.05
CA ASN A 184 8.52 4.18 -6.34
C ASN A 184 9.11 3.67 -5.02
N THR A 185 8.77 2.43 -4.66
CA THR A 185 9.19 1.81 -3.40
C THR A 185 10.71 1.79 -3.22
N GLY A 186 11.47 1.54 -4.30
CA GLY A 186 12.94 1.49 -4.24
C GLY A 186 13.53 2.87 -3.94
N ALA A 187 13.16 3.89 -4.72
CA ALA A 187 13.64 5.24 -4.48
C ALA A 187 13.18 5.77 -3.11
N LEU A 188 11.94 5.46 -2.69
CA LEU A 188 11.43 5.87 -1.39
C LEU A 188 12.17 5.19 -0.23
N LEU A 189 12.54 3.92 -0.39
CA LEU A 189 13.39 3.19 0.57
C LEU A 189 14.75 3.85 0.71
N ASP A 190 15.40 4.22 -0.40
CA ASP A 190 16.69 4.91 -0.38
C ASP A 190 16.59 6.23 0.39
N ARG A 191 15.56 7.04 0.09
CA ARG A 191 15.30 8.28 0.83
C ARG A 191 15.02 8.07 2.31
N ALA A 192 14.28 7.02 2.66
CA ALA A 192 13.99 6.68 4.05
C ALA A 192 15.28 6.36 4.84
N LEU A 193 16.24 5.67 4.20
CA LEU A 193 17.55 5.36 4.77
C LEU A 193 18.48 6.58 4.90
N GLU A 194 18.25 7.64 4.12
CA GLU A 194 18.97 8.90 4.26
C GLU A 194 18.50 9.71 5.48
N VAL A 195 17.19 9.69 5.77
CA VAL A 195 16.60 10.50 6.85
C VAL A 195 16.50 9.76 8.19
N GLU A 196 16.62 8.43 8.18
CA GLU A 196 16.63 7.61 9.38
C GLU A 196 17.81 6.63 9.37
N ALA A 197 18.51 6.52 10.50
CA ALA A 197 19.68 5.65 10.63
C ALA A 197 19.35 4.21 10.18
N PRO A 198 20.14 3.58 9.28
CA PRO A 198 19.78 2.32 8.64
C PRO A 198 19.41 1.19 9.61
N GLY A 199 20.15 1.03 10.72
CA GLY A 199 19.83 0.02 11.72
C GLY A 199 18.49 0.25 12.42
N LYS A 200 18.13 1.51 12.68
CA LYS A 200 16.84 1.89 13.28
C LYS A 200 15.69 1.68 12.29
N PHE A 201 15.89 2.10 11.04
CA PHE A 201 14.93 1.89 9.96
C PHE A 201 14.61 0.40 9.77
N MET A 202 15.66 -0.42 9.59
CA MET A 202 15.49 -1.86 9.36
C MET A 202 14.82 -2.55 10.54
N SER A 203 15.21 -2.22 11.78
CA SER A 203 14.55 -2.76 12.98
C SER A 203 13.06 -2.44 13.01
N LYS A 204 12.66 -1.19 12.75
CA LYS A 204 11.25 -0.81 12.74
C LYS A 204 10.46 -1.52 11.66
N MET A 205 11.00 -1.58 10.45
CA MET A 205 10.34 -2.24 9.34
C MET A 205 10.19 -3.75 9.60
N ASP A 206 11.21 -4.39 10.16
CA ASP A 206 11.15 -5.80 10.56
C ASP A 206 10.14 -6.05 11.68
N ASP A 207 10.06 -5.15 12.67
CA ASP A 207 9.12 -5.25 13.78
C ASP A 207 7.67 -5.02 13.33
N ALA A 208 7.43 -4.02 12.47
CA ALA A 208 6.13 -3.79 11.84
C ALA A 208 5.70 -4.99 11.01
N TRP A 209 6.59 -5.52 10.16
CA TRP A 209 6.31 -6.72 9.37
C TRP A 209 5.98 -7.93 10.25
N ARG A 210 6.74 -8.15 11.32
CA ARG A 210 6.52 -9.27 12.25
C ARG A 210 5.17 -9.16 12.94
N ARG A 211 4.84 -7.98 13.46
CA ARG A 211 3.54 -7.71 14.07
C ARG A 211 2.41 -7.87 13.08
N CYS A 212 2.56 -7.37 11.85
CA CYS A 212 1.59 -7.56 10.78
C CYS A 212 1.32 -9.05 10.54
N TYR A 213 2.37 -9.86 10.44
CA TYR A 213 2.22 -11.29 10.27
C TYR A 213 1.54 -11.96 11.48
N GLU A 214 2.02 -11.70 12.70
CA GLU A 214 1.52 -12.32 13.94
C GLU A 214 0.07 -11.91 14.26
N GLU A 215 -0.33 -10.68 13.91
CA GLU A 215 -1.70 -10.18 14.08
C GLU A 215 -2.64 -10.61 12.93
N GLY A 216 -2.16 -11.40 11.96
CA GLY A 216 -2.96 -11.87 10.83
C GLY A 216 -3.27 -10.79 9.79
N GLY A 217 -2.43 -9.76 9.69
CA GLY A 217 -2.58 -8.63 8.76
C GLY A 217 -2.57 -9.01 7.28
N PHE A 218 -2.12 -10.21 6.93
CA PHE A 218 -2.23 -10.76 5.57
C PHE A 218 -3.46 -11.65 5.35
N GLY A 219 -4.24 -11.96 6.39
CA GLY A 219 -5.48 -12.75 6.30
C GLY A 219 -5.24 -14.18 5.81
N ASP A 220 -5.92 -14.55 4.72
CA ASP A 220 -5.85 -15.88 4.10
C ASP A 220 -4.63 -16.13 3.21
N ILE A 221 -3.63 -15.22 3.20
CA ILE A 221 -2.40 -15.41 2.43
C ILE A 221 -1.46 -16.35 3.19
N GLU A 222 -1.10 -17.46 2.55
CA GLU A 222 -0.12 -18.41 3.06
C GLU A 222 1.30 -17.88 2.81
N LEU A 223 2.12 -17.80 3.87
CA LEU A 223 3.52 -17.40 3.73
C LEU A 223 4.44 -18.62 3.65
N THR A 224 5.19 -18.71 2.55
CA THR A 224 6.22 -19.73 2.35
C THR A 224 7.61 -19.14 2.58
N PHE A 225 8.36 -19.77 3.48
CA PHE A 225 9.69 -19.31 3.89
C PHE A 225 10.81 -20.02 3.14
N TYR A 226 11.65 -19.22 2.49
CA TYR A 226 12.87 -19.59 1.78
C TYR A 226 14.07 -19.01 2.55
N ARG A 227 15.26 -19.60 2.37
CA ARG A 227 16.50 -19.19 3.03
C ARG A 227 17.68 -19.19 2.05
N GLY A 228 18.45 -18.11 2.11
CA GLY A 228 19.68 -17.95 1.34
C GLY A 228 19.45 -17.56 -0.13
N VAL A 229 20.54 -17.39 -0.86
CA VAL A 229 20.51 -16.98 -2.27
C VAL A 229 20.32 -18.19 -3.19
N LYS A 230 21.11 -19.24 -2.99
CA LYS A 230 21.22 -20.37 -3.92
C LYS A 230 20.24 -21.51 -3.64
N GLY A 231 19.92 -22.27 -4.69
CA GLY A 231 19.22 -23.53 -4.61
C GLY A 231 17.68 -23.41 -4.56
N PRO A 232 16.97 -24.57 -4.54
CA PRO A 232 15.51 -24.61 -4.71
C PRO A 232 14.74 -23.97 -3.55
N ARG A 233 15.38 -23.76 -2.39
CA ARG A 233 14.81 -23.08 -1.22
C ARG A 233 15.44 -21.70 -0.96
N GLY A 234 16.21 -21.16 -1.89
CA GLY A 234 16.75 -19.78 -1.86
C GLY A 234 16.05 -18.83 -2.84
N ILE A 235 16.63 -17.65 -3.07
CA ILE A 235 16.15 -16.67 -4.06
C ILE A 235 15.99 -17.31 -5.45
N GLU A 236 16.97 -18.10 -5.89
CA GLU A 236 16.95 -18.76 -7.20
C GLU A 236 15.70 -19.66 -7.38
N GLY A 237 15.39 -20.48 -6.37
CA GLY A 237 14.21 -21.33 -6.37
C GLY A 237 12.91 -20.54 -6.38
N ALA A 238 12.79 -19.55 -5.49
CA ALA A 238 11.63 -18.65 -5.42
C ALA A 238 11.36 -17.95 -6.76
N TRP A 239 12.41 -17.43 -7.40
CA TRP A 239 12.31 -16.78 -8.71
C TRP A 239 11.87 -17.77 -9.80
N THR A 240 12.46 -18.97 -9.81
CA THR A 240 12.09 -20.02 -10.77
C THR A 240 10.62 -20.42 -10.61
N ASP A 241 10.13 -20.55 -9.39
CA ASP A 241 8.72 -20.85 -9.09
C ASP A 241 7.78 -19.75 -9.58
N LEU A 242 8.14 -18.48 -9.35
CA LEU A 242 7.38 -17.32 -9.84
C LEU A 242 7.32 -17.30 -11.37
N CYS A 243 8.46 -17.40 -12.05
CA CYS A 243 8.54 -17.40 -13.51
C CYS A 243 7.80 -18.58 -14.15
N SER A 244 7.76 -19.72 -13.46
CA SER A 244 7.05 -20.92 -13.92
C SER A 244 5.58 -20.96 -13.49
N GLN A 245 5.04 -19.87 -12.93
CA GLN A 245 3.66 -19.77 -12.44
C GLN A 245 3.27 -20.87 -11.44
N ARG A 246 4.24 -21.36 -10.64
CA ARG A 246 4.00 -22.37 -9.59
C ARG A 246 3.53 -21.76 -8.26
N VAL A 247 3.59 -20.43 -8.14
CA VAL A 247 3.18 -19.70 -6.93
C VAL A 247 1.75 -19.22 -7.10
N GLY A 248 0.85 -19.72 -6.25
CA GLY A 248 -0.55 -19.31 -6.26
C GLY A 248 -0.72 -17.83 -5.87
N PRO A 249 -1.84 -17.18 -6.28
CA PRO A 249 -2.10 -15.78 -5.96
C PRO A 249 -2.22 -15.52 -4.45
N ASN A 250 -2.65 -16.52 -3.68
CA ASN A 250 -2.78 -16.54 -2.22
C ASN A 250 -1.48 -16.93 -1.49
N VAL A 251 -0.37 -17.12 -2.20
CA VAL A 251 0.93 -17.43 -1.60
C VAL A 251 1.81 -16.17 -1.59
N GLY A 252 2.42 -15.90 -0.44
CA GLY A 252 3.48 -14.91 -0.25
C GLY A 252 4.82 -15.62 -0.02
N ILE A 253 5.85 -15.27 -0.76
CA ILE A 253 7.19 -15.81 -0.55
C ILE A 253 8.00 -14.84 0.30
N VAL A 254 8.60 -15.36 1.37
CA VAL A 254 9.53 -14.63 2.23
C VAL A 254 10.89 -15.30 2.13
N VAL A 255 11.90 -14.57 1.67
CA VAL A 255 13.27 -15.08 1.61
C VAL A 255 14.10 -14.46 2.72
N GLN A 256 14.62 -15.29 3.61
CA GLN A 256 15.56 -14.87 4.65
C GLN A 256 16.99 -15.04 4.14
N LEU A 257 17.73 -13.95 3.96
CA LEU A 257 19.17 -14.04 3.77
C LEU A 257 19.81 -14.19 5.14
N SER A 258 20.49 -15.30 5.38
CA SER A 258 21.48 -15.37 6.45
C SER A 258 22.59 -14.38 6.09
N GLY A 259 22.90 -13.45 6.99
CA GLY A 259 24.23 -12.84 6.99
C GLY A 259 25.21 -13.95 7.34
N ASP A 260 26.28 -14.09 6.57
CA ASP A 260 27.32 -15.09 6.81
C ASP A 260 27.74 -15.08 8.29
N GLU A 261 27.86 -16.27 8.89
CA GLU A 261 28.71 -16.49 10.07
C GLU A 261 30.18 -16.46 9.64
#